data_AF-A0A0K0J730-F1
#
_entry.id   AF-A0A0K0J730-F1
#
_cell.length_a   1.000
_cell.length_b   1.000
_cell.length_c   1.000
_cell.angle_alpha   90.00
_cell.angle_beta   90.00
_cell.angle_gamma   90.00
#
_symmetry.space_group_name_H-M   'P 1'
#
loop_
_entity.id
_entity.type
_entity.pdbx_description
1 polymer ?
#
loop_
_entity_poly.entity_id
_entity_poly.type
_entity_poly.pdbx_seq_one_letter_code
_entity_poly.pdbx_strand_id
1 'polypeptide(L)'
;MELKKAGEERGENYGRLKALKTQADLIARKKAIKRKKKPDRGFCDYEAMTLRQYQRLSGNIKPDIKAYEKMREVIEKKHDQYHRRRMFDPDSPIDYISGRNRKFSQKLDRFYDRYTEDLKSDLERRTAILKSFKKFFQFC
;
A
#
# COMPACT_ATOMS: atom_id res chain seq x y z
N MET A 1 -1.98 -27.26 1.23
CA MET A 1 -1.98 -27.17 2.70
C MET A 1 -3.23 -27.84 3.25
N GLU A 2 -4.39 -27.49 2.70
CA GLU A 2 -5.70 -28.06 3.05
C GLU A 2 -5.76 -29.60 3.19
N LEU A 3 -5.28 -30.39 2.21
CA LEU A 3 -5.36 -31.87 2.30
C LEU A 3 -4.58 -32.47 3.49
N LYS A 4 -3.47 -31.83 3.90
CA LYS A 4 -2.70 -32.26 5.07
C LYS A 4 -3.43 -31.87 6.36
N LYS A 5 -3.94 -30.64 6.42
CA LYS A 5 -4.69 -30.10 7.56
C LYS A 5 -5.98 -30.90 7.81
N ALA A 6 -6.77 -31.17 6.77
CA ALA A 6 -7.96 -32.00 6.85
C ALA A 6 -7.67 -33.46 7.23
N GLY A 7 -6.49 -34.00 6.88
CA GLY A 7 -6.04 -35.32 7.33
C GLY A 7 -5.67 -35.35 8.82
N GLU A 8 -4.96 -34.31 9.29
CA GLU A 8 -4.63 -34.14 10.71
C GLU A 8 -5.88 -33.96 11.57
N GLU A 9 -6.89 -33.22 11.09
CA GLU A 9 -8.20 -33.07 11.75
C GLU A 9 -8.98 -34.38 11.84
N ARG A 10 -8.89 -35.28 10.84
CA ARG A 10 -9.44 -36.65 10.90
C ARG A 10 -8.64 -37.59 11.81
N GLY A 11 -7.51 -37.15 12.38
CA GLY A 11 -6.60 -38.00 13.16
C GLY A 11 -5.78 -38.98 12.33
N GLU A 12 -5.83 -38.87 10.99
CA GLU A 12 -5.04 -39.73 10.10
C GLU A 12 -3.64 -39.13 9.91
N ASN A 13 -2.60 -39.88 10.25
CA ASN A 13 -1.23 -39.46 9.95
C ASN A 13 -0.99 -39.50 8.43
N TYR A 14 -1.21 -38.36 7.77
CA TYR A 14 -1.09 -38.19 6.32
C TYR A 14 0.29 -38.62 5.78
N GLY A 15 1.36 -38.36 6.54
CA GLY A 15 2.71 -38.77 6.18
C GLY A 15 2.85 -40.29 6.08
N ARG A 16 2.29 -41.00 7.07
CA ARG A 16 2.26 -42.47 7.11
C ARG A 16 1.41 -43.05 5.98
N LEU A 17 0.20 -42.53 5.78
CA LEU A 17 -0.75 -43.02 4.77
C LEU A 17 -0.20 -42.83 3.34
N LYS A 18 0.50 -41.72 3.11
CA LYS A 18 1.21 -41.47 1.85
C LYS A 18 2.39 -42.43 1.66
N ALA A 19 3.17 -42.70 2.70
CA ALA A 19 4.30 -43.64 2.63
C ALA A 19 3.84 -45.07 2.30
N LEU A 20 2.71 -45.52 2.88
CA LEU A 20 2.10 -46.82 2.59
C LEU A 20 1.62 -46.95 1.15
N LYS A 21 1.00 -45.89 0.60
CA LYS A 21 0.50 -45.88 -0.79
C LYS A 21 1.62 -45.84 -1.83
N THR A 22 2.76 -45.23 -1.51
CA THR A 22 3.88 -45.13 -2.46
C THR A 22 4.74 -46.39 -2.45
N GLN A 23 4.82 -47.08 -3.58
CA GLN A 23 5.70 -48.25 -3.76
C GLN A 23 7.17 -47.91 -3.47
N ALA A 24 7.90 -48.83 -2.84
CA ALA A 24 9.31 -48.66 -2.44
C ALA A 24 10.23 -48.35 -3.63
N ASP A 25 10.06 -49.04 -4.76
CA ASP A 25 10.88 -48.86 -5.97
C ASP A 25 10.71 -47.47 -6.58
N LEU A 26 9.48 -46.93 -6.57
CA LEU A 26 9.19 -45.57 -7.02
C LEU A 26 9.87 -44.53 -6.13
N ILE A 27 9.92 -44.77 -4.81
CA ILE A 27 10.63 -43.90 -3.86
C ILE A 27 12.14 -43.91 -4.16
N ALA A 28 12.74 -45.08 -4.33
CA ALA A 28 14.16 -45.24 -4.63
C ALA A 28 14.54 -44.56 -5.97
N ARG A 29 13.77 -44.85 -7.03
CA ARG A 29 13.95 -44.24 -8.35
C ARG A 29 13.81 -42.72 -8.30
N LYS A 30 12.82 -42.21 -7.56
CA LYS A 30 12.62 -40.76 -7.38
C LYS A 30 13.76 -40.10 -6.59
N LYS A 31 14.29 -40.75 -5.55
CA LYS A 31 15.47 -40.28 -4.81
C LYS A 31 16.72 -40.23 -5.71
N ALA A 32 16.96 -41.28 -6.51
CA ALA A 32 18.06 -41.30 -7.48
C ALA A 32 17.96 -40.19 -8.53
N ILE A 33 16.76 -39.96 -9.08
CA ILE A 33 16.51 -38.85 -10.02
C ILE A 33 16.77 -37.48 -9.39
N LYS A 34 16.36 -37.26 -8.13
CA LYS A 34 16.60 -35.97 -7.44
C LYS A 34 18.10 -35.68 -7.27
N ARG A 35 18.90 -36.69 -6.93
CA ARG A 35 20.37 -36.55 -6.84
C ARG A 35 20.98 -36.20 -8.19
N LYS A 36 20.51 -36.83 -9.27
CA LYS A 36 20.95 -36.53 -10.65
C LYS A 36 20.50 -35.15 -11.17
N LYS A 37 19.33 -34.65 -10.73
CA LYS A 37 18.79 -33.34 -11.14
C LYS A 37 19.45 -32.17 -10.42
N LYS A 38 19.92 -32.39 -9.19
CA LYS A 38 20.66 -31.40 -8.40
C LYS A 38 22.06 -31.93 -8.05
N PRO A 39 22.94 -32.20 -9.03
CA PRO A 39 24.33 -32.50 -8.73
C PRO A 39 24.98 -31.21 -8.23
N ASP A 40 25.63 -31.25 -7.07
CA ASP A 40 26.42 -30.14 -6.58
C ASP A 40 27.59 -29.93 -7.56
N ARG A 41 27.52 -28.87 -8.37
CA ARG A 41 28.52 -28.61 -9.42
C ARG A 41 29.86 -28.06 -8.88
N GLY A 42 30.11 -28.19 -7.59
CA GLY A 42 31.27 -27.60 -6.93
C GLY A 42 31.33 -26.08 -7.07
N PHE A 43 32.46 -25.52 -6.68
CA PHE A 43 32.81 -24.13 -6.94
C PHE A 43 33.21 -23.97 -8.41
N CYS A 44 32.56 -23.07 -9.16
CA CYS A 44 32.91 -22.77 -10.56
C CYS A 44 33.56 -21.39 -10.66
N ASP A 45 32.84 -20.32 -10.32
CA ASP A 45 33.33 -18.94 -10.23
C ASP A 45 32.61 -18.20 -9.09
N TYR A 46 33.21 -17.10 -8.61
CA TYR A 46 32.60 -16.27 -7.57
C TYR A 46 31.25 -15.68 -8.00
N GLU A 47 31.12 -15.19 -9.24
CA GLU A 47 29.85 -14.62 -9.74
C GLU A 47 28.73 -15.68 -9.80
N ALA A 48 29.04 -16.86 -10.34
CA ALA A 48 28.11 -17.97 -10.40
C ALA A 48 27.68 -18.44 -9.00
N MET A 49 28.60 -18.40 -8.02
CA MET A 49 28.30 -18.69 -6.61
C MET A 49 27.36 -17.64 -6.00
N THR A 50 27.64 -16.36 -6.22
CA THR A 50 26.80 -15.23 -5.78
C THR A 50 25.40 -15.32 -6.35
N LEU A 51 25.25 -15.62 -7.64
CA LEU A 51 23.94 -15.79 -8.27
C LEU A 51 23.14 -16.95 -7.66
N ARG A 52 23.77 -18.11 -7.43
CA ARG A 52 23.12 -19.26 -6.76
C ARG A 52 22.67 -18.91 -5.35
N GLN A 53 23.51 -18.20 -4.60
CA GLN A 53 23.17 -17.73 -3.26
C GLN A 53 22.00 -16.75 -3.31
N TYR A 54 22.02 -15.78 -4.23
CA TYR A 54 20.95 -14.81 -4.43
C TYR A 54 19.63 -15.50 -4.78
N GLN A 55 19.62 -16.43 -5.74
CA GLN A 55 18.42 -17.20 -6.12
C GLN A 55 17.88 -18.04 -4.95
N ARG A 56 18.76 -18.61 -4.11
CA ARG A 56 18.36 -19.35 -2.91
C ARG A 56 17.73 -18.42 -1.87
N LEU A 57 18.33 -17.26 -1.63
CA LEU A 57 17.82 -16.28 -0.68
C LEU A 57 16.49 -15.70 -1.15
N SER A 58 16.37 -15.32 -2.43
CA SER A 58 15.15 -14.76 -2.99
C SER A 58 13.99 -15.77 -2.97
N GLY A 59 14.25 -17.04 -3.27
CA GLY A 59 13.24 -18.11 -3.18
C GLY A 59 12.76 -18.43 -1.75
N ASN A 60 13.56 -18.08 -0.73
CA ASN A 60 13.16 -18.23 0.67
C ASN A 60 12.30 -17.07 1.18
N ILE A 61 12.28 -15.93 0.47
CA ILE A 61 11.43 -14.79 0.84
C ILE A 61 9.98 -15.19 0.56
N LYS A 62 9.20 -15.39 1.62
CA LYS A 62 7.75 -15.56 1.52
C LYS A 62 7.09 -14.18 1.62
N PRO A 63 6.50 -13.64 0.54
CA PRO A 63 5.74 -12.40 0.66
C PRO A 63 4.50 -12.64 1.53
N ASP A 64 4.40 -11.92 2.66
CA ASP A 64 3.18 -11.90 3.49
C ASP A 64 2.30 -10.73 3.08
N ILE A 65 1.30 -11.04 2.26
CA ILE A 65 0.35 -10.05 1.71
C ILE A 65 -0.45 -9.39 2.85
N LYS A 66 -0.81 -10.14 3.89
CA LYS A 66 -1.63 -9.60 5.00
C LYS A 66 -0.85 -8.59 5.84
N ALA A 67 0.42 -8.89 6.12
CA ALA A 67 1.30 -7.95 6.81
C ALA A 67 1.49 -6.67 5.99
N TYR A 68 1.65 -6.80 4.67
CA TYR A 68 1.76 -5.66 3.75
C TYR A 68 0.47 -4.82 3.71
N GLU A 69 -0.70 -5.44 3.60
CA GLU A 69 -2.00 -4.76 3.62
C GLU A 69 -2.20 -3.97 4.92
N LYS A 70 -1.91 -4.59 6.08
CA LYS A 70 -1.97 -3.92 7.38
C LYS A 70 -1.00 -2.73 7.46
N MET A 71 0.22 -2.87 6.92
CA MET A 71 1.19 -1.78 6.86
C MET A 71 0.69 -0.63 5.98
N ARG A 72 0.11 -0.96 4.82
CA ARG A 72 -0.46 0.00 3.88
C ARG A 72 -1.61 0.78 4.52
N GLU A 73 -2.54 0.12 5.21
CA GLU A 73 -3.63 0.80 5.93
C GLU A 73 -3.12 1.75 7.02
N VAL A 74 -2.05 1.37 7.74
CA VAL A 74 -1.44 2.24 8.76
C VAL A 74 -0.81 3.47 8.11
N ILE A 75 -0.13 3.31 6.98
CA ILE A 75 0.46 4.41 6.23
C ILE A 75 -0.62 5.34 5.69
N GLU A 76 -1.71 4.80 5.14
CA GLU A 76 -2.85 5.56 4.63
C GLU A 76 -3.53 6.35 5.75
N LYS A 77 -3.82 5.73 6.90
CA LYS A 77 -4.35 6.43 8.09
C LYS A 77 -3.41 7.52 8.61
N LYS A 78 -2.09 7.29 8.59
CA LYS A 78 -1.09 8.30 8.94
C LYS A 78 -1.08 9.45 7.94
N HIS A 79 -1.19 9.15 6.65
CA HIS A 79 -1.27 10.15 5.59
C HIS A 79 -2.52 11.01 5.77
N ASP A 80 -3.70 10.41 5.97
CA ASP A 80 -4.94 11.14 6.21
C ASP A 80 -4.93 11.94 7.51
N GLN A 81 -4.35 11.38 8.58
CA GLN A 81 -4.18 12.09 9.85
C GLN A 81 -3.22 13.28 9.68
N TYR A 82 -2.12 13.11 8.97
CA TYR A 82 -1.18 14.18 8.66
C TYR A 82 -1.83 15.25 7.77
N HIS A 83 -2.64 14.83 6.80
CA HIS A 83 -3.41 15.72 5.94
C HIS A 83 -4.42 16.56 6.75
N ARG A 84 -5.20 15.94 7.64
CA ARG A 84 -6.12 16.65 8.55
C ARG A 84 -5.39 17.58 9.54
N ARG A 85 -4.15 17.29 9.88
CA ARG A 85 -3.30 18.13 10.76
C ARG A 85 -2.53 19.21 10.00
N ARG A 86 -2.61 19.27 8.67
CA ARG A 86 -1.98 20.37 7.93
C ARG A 86 -2.58 21.67 8.45
N MET A 87 -1.70 22.52 8.97
CA MET A 87 -2.04 23.91 9.23
C MET A 87 -2.37 24.60 7.91
N PHE A 88 -1.79 24.18 6.79
CA PHE A 88 -1.92 24.86 5.51
C PHE A 88 -2.71 24.00 4.53
N ASP A 89 -3.90 24.46 4.17
CA ASP A 89 -4.63 23.97 3.00
C ASP A 89 -4.06 24.72 1.78
N PRO A 90 -3.46 24.03 0.79
CA PRO A 90 -2.92 24.68 -0.40
C PRO A 90 -4.00 25.34 -1.27
N ASP A 91 -5.26 24.91 -1.15
CA ASP A 91 -6.37 25.44 -1.95
C ASP A 91 -7.11 26.60 -1.24
N SER A 92 -6.83 26.82 0.06
CA SER A 92 -7.35 27.96 0.80
C SER A 92 -6.72 29.28 0.31
N PRO A 93 -7.47 30.39 0.24
CA PRO A 93 -6.92 31.70 -0.09
C PRO A 93 -5.73 32.07 0.80
N ILE A 94 -4.65 32.58 0.19
CA ILE A 94 -3.47 33.06 0.92
C ILE A 94 -3.79 34.45 1.49
N ASP A 95 -4.20 34.49 2.77
CA ASP A 95 -4.53 35.70 3.53
C ASP A 95 -3.33 36.27 4.32
N TYR A 96 -2.19 35.56 4.36
CA TYR A 96 -1.02 35.99 5.11
C TYR A 96 0.32 35.81 4.38
N ILE A 97 1.23 36.77 4.61
CA ILE A 97 2.61 36.76 4.10
C ILE A 97 3.54 35.92 5.01
N SER A 98 3.26 35.87 6.32
CA SER A 98 4.11 35.18 7.30
C SER A 98 3.30 34.43 8.36
N GLY A 99 3.93 33.46 9.05
CA GLY A 99 3.27 32.66 10.09
C GLY A 99 2.76 33.48 11.30
N ARG A 100 3.40 34.62 11.62
CA ARG A 100 2.88 35.56 12.63
C ARG A 100 1.63 36.29 12.13
N ASN A 101 1.66 36.78 10.88
CA ASN A 101 0.53 37.50 10.28
C ASN A 101 -0.71 36.62 10.11
N ARG A 102 -0.53 35.32 9.90
CA ARG A 102 -1.60 34.34 9.88
C ARG A 102 -2.51 34.41 11.10
N LYS A 103 -1.91 34.39 12.30
CA LYS A 103 -2.68 34.38 13.56
C LYS A 103 -3.44 35.68 13.78
N PHE A 104 -2.92 36.79 13.27
CA PHE A 104 -3.60 38.08 13.30
C PHE A 104 -4.77 38.12 12.30
N SER A 105 -4.55 37.65 11.07
CA SER A 105 -5.57 37.55 10.02
C SER A 105 -6.73 36.64 10.48
N GLN A 106 -6.40 35.47 11.06
CA GLN A 106 -7.38 34.57 11.68
C GLN A 106 -8.17 35.21 12.84
N LYS A 107 -7.59 36.15 13.58
CA LYS A 107 -8.31 36.86 14.64
C LYS A 107 -9.26 37.87 14.03
N LEU A 108 -8.79 38.70 13.09
CA LEU A 108 -9.62 39.68 12.41
C LEU A 108 -10.84 39.03 11.77
N ASP A 109 -10.62 37.92 11.07
CA ASP A 109 -11.68 37.14 10.44
C ASP A 109 -12.73 36.73 11.49
N ARG A 110 -12.33 36.06 12.58
CA ARG A 110 -13.27 35.69 13.66
C ARG A 110 -14.08 36.84 14.26
N PHE A 111 -13.53 38.05 14.32
CA PHE A 111 -14.22 39.20 14.92
C PHE A 111 -15.12 39.94 13.93
N TYR A 112 -14.68 40.11 12.69
CA TYR A 112 -15.36 40.94 11.69
C TYR A 112 -16.20 40.17 10.68
N ASP A 113 -15.96 38.86 10.51
CA ASP A 113 -16.62 38.06 9.46
C ASP A 113 -18.15 38.19 9.55
N ARG A 114 -18.68 38.14 10.76
CA ARG A 114 -20.12 38.33 11.07
C ARG A 114 -20.76 39.60 10.48
N TYR A 115 -20.00 40.67 10.30
CA TYR A 115 -20.52 41.92 9.71
C TYR A 115 -20.31 42.00 8.19
N THR A 116 -19.49 41.11 7.64
CA THR A 116 -19.11 41.09 6.22
C THR A 116 -19.71 39.92 5.45
N GLU A 117 -20.27 38.91 6.14
CA GLU A 117 -20.85 37.68 5.58
C GLU A 117 -21.90 37.97 4.50
N ASP A 118 -22.89 38.83 4.78
CA ASP A 118 -23.96 39.13 3.81
C ASP A 118 -23.39 39.76 2.52
N LEU A 119 -22.53 40.76 2.67
CA LEU A 119 -21.85 41.44 1.55
C LEU A 119 -20.97 40.48 0.74
N LYS A 120 -20.25 39.58 1.41
CA LYS A 120 -19.44 38.53 0.76
C LYS A 120 -20.33 37.58 -0.04
N SER A 121 -21.43 37.12 0.54
CA SER A 121 -22.34 36.16 -0.09
C SER A 121 -23.01 36.74 -1.36
N ASP A 122 -23.41 38.00 -1.33
CA ASP A 122 -24.03 38.67 -2.47
C ASP A 122 -23.01 38.94 -3.59
N LEU A 123 -21.77 39.28 -3.24
CA LEU A 123 -20.68 39.43 -4.20
C LEU A 123 -20.35 38.10 -4.88
N GLU A 124 -20.33 36.99 -4.14
CA GLU A 124 -20.11 35.65 -4.68
C GLU A 124 -21.24 35.23 -5.64
N ARG A 125 -22.50 35.45 -5.25
CA ARG A 125 -23.66 35.20 -6.12
C ARG A 125 -23.57 36.01 -7.41
N ARG A 126 -23.25 37.30 -7.30
CA ARG A 126 -23.12 38.21 -8.45
C ARG A 126 -21.97 37.78 -9.37
N THR A 127 -20.81 37.42 -8.82
CA THR A 127 -19.66 36.95 -9.63
C THR A 127 -19.92 35.58 -10.27
N ALA A 128 -20.67 34.69 -9.63
CA ALA A 128 -21.09 33.42 -10.20
C ALA A 128 -22.02 33.61 -11.42
N ILE A 129 -23.00 34.52 -11.31
CA ILE A 129 -23.87 34.90 -12.43
C ILE A 129 -23.05 35.48 -13.59
N LEU A 130 -22.10 36.37 -13.30
CA LEU A 130 -21.22 36.92 -14.35
C LEU A 130 -20.35 35.84 -15.02
N LYS A 131 -19.82 34.88 -14.24
CA LYS A 131 -19.04 33.75 -14.77
C LYS A 131 -19.88 32.80 -15.63
N SER A 132 -21.13 32.54 -15.25
CA SER A 132 -22.04 31.70 -16.05
C SER A 132 -22.41 32.38 -17.37
N PHE A 133 -22.71 33.69 -17.36
CA PHE A 133 -22.92 34.47 -18.60
C PHE A 133 -21.68 34.45 -19.50
N LYS A 134 -20.48 34.64 -18.94
CA LYS A 134 -19.23 34.58 -19.71
C LYS A 134 -19.00 33.20 -20.33
N LYS A 135 -19.30 32.12 -19.59
CA LYS A 135 -19.19 30.75 -20.10
C LYS A 135 -20.22 30.46 -21.18
N PHE A 136 -21.46 30.91 -21.00
CA PHE A 136 -22.50 30.78 -22.03
C PHE A 136 -22.09 31.45 -23.34
N PHE A 137 -21.59 32.70 -23.27
CA PHE A 137 -21.14 33.43 -24.47
C PHE A 137 -19.92 32.80 -25.16
N GLN A 138 -19.08 32.05 -24.44
CA GLN A 138 -17.91 31.38 -25.03
C GLN A 138 -18.25 30.04 -25.72
N PHE A 139 -19.44 29.47 -25.46
CA PHE A 139 -19.89 28.20 -26.06
C PHE A 139 -20.94 28.39 -27.19
N CYS A 140 -21.48 29.60 -27.38
CA CYS A 140 -22.23 29.99 -28.57
C CYS A 140 -21.26 30.46 -29.66
#